data_AF-X1J7T8-F1
#
_entry.id   AF-X1J7T8-F1
#
_cell.length_a   1.000
_cell.length_b   1.000
_cell.length_c   1.000
_cell.angle_alpha   90.00
_cell.angle_beta   90.00
_cell.angle_gamma   90.00
#
_symmetry.space_group_name_H-M   'P 1'
#
loop_
_entity.id
_entity.type
_entity.pdbx_description
1 polymer ?
#
loop_
_entity_poly.entity_id
_entity_poly.type
_entity_poly.pdbx_seq_one_letter_code
_entity_poly.pdbx_strand_id
1 'polypeptide(L)' 'ESSGVEQFEPKINSDYRGQEKHAEAIKTKQGTEDPKLKDKVAKVIRQGYRYIIGDDKFKIVRTARVKLFA' A
#
# COMPACT_ATOMS: atom_id res chain seq x y z
N GLU A 1 6.99 -3.49 -26.77
CA GLU A 1 7.56 -4.20 -25.61
C GLU A 1 6.81 -3.78 -24.35
N SER A 2 6.29 -4.73 -23.58
CA SER A 2 5.70 -4.41 -22.27
C SER A 2 6.85 -4.19 -21.29
N SER A 3 6.89 -3.03 -20.64
CA SER A 3 8.00 -2.62 -19.77
C SER A 3 8.12 -3.44 -18.48
N GLY A 4 7.34 -4.50 -18.28
CA GLY A 4 7.34 -5.35 -17.08
C GLY A 4 6.90 -4.64 -15.80
N VAL A 5 6.55 -3.35 -15.89
CA VAL A 5 6.11 -2.51 -14.77
C VAL A 5 4.59 -2.59 -14.66
N GLU A 6 4.13 -2.98 -13.48
CA GLU A 6 2.72 -3.00 -13.10
C GLU A 6 2.43 -2.01 -11.98
N GLN A 7 1.22 -1.47 -12.01
CA GLN A 7 0.65 -0.75 -10.88
C GLN A 7 0.06 -1.73 -9.87
N PHE A 8 0.13 -1.38 -8.58
CA PHE A 8 -0.53 -2.13 -7.52
C PHE A 8 -1.09 -1.20 -6.44
N GLU A 9 -2.10 -1.68 -5.73
CA GLU A 9 -2.74 -0.97 -4.63
C GLU A 9 -2.87 -1.87 -3.39
N PRO A 10 -2.44 -1.40 -2.21
CA PRO A 10 -2.74 -2.04 -0.94
C PRO A 10 -4.24 -2.17 -0.69
N LYS A 11 -4.65 -3.27 -0.07
CA LYS A 11 -6.06 -3.51 0.25
C LYS A 11 -6.55 -2.57 1.36
N ILE A 12 -7.69 -1.91 1.15
CA ILE A 12 -8.34 -1.11 2.20
C ILE A 12 -8.78 -2.02 3.35
N ASN A 13 -8.67 -1.53 4.59
CA ASN A 13 -8.94 -2.27 5.83
C ASN A 13 -8.00 -3.48 6.06
N SER A 14 -6.87 -3.54 5.36
CA SER A 14 -5.80 -4.48 5.67
C SER A 14 -4.82 -3.89 6.68
N ASP A 15 -4.17 -4.76 7.46
CA ASP A 15 -3.14 -4.33 8.41
C ASP A 15 -1.96 -3.70 7.68
N TYR A 16 -1.59 -2.47 8.07
CA TYR A 16 -0.42 -1.81 7.49
C TYR A 16 0.89 -2.50 7.90
N ARG A 17 0.89 -3.14 9.09
CA ARG A 17 2.03 -3.88 9.58
C ARG A 17 2.38 -5.03 8.64
N GLY A 18 3.62 -5.08 8.18
CA GLY A 18 4.08 -6.04 7.16
C GLY A 18 4.00 -5.51 5.71
N GLN A 19 3.39 -4.34 5.48
CA GLN A 19 3.31 -3.70 4.17
C GLN A 19 4.31 -2.57 3.97
N GLU A 20 5.12 -2.23 4.98
CA GLU A 20 6.00 -1.06 5.01
C GLU A 20 7.08 -1.08 3.92
N LYS A 21 7.42 -2.28 3.43
CA LYS A 21 8.37 -2.45 2.32
C LYS A 21 7.81 -2.01 0.96
N HIS A 22 6.49 -1.94 0.80
CA HIS A 22 5.84 -1.62 -0.46
C HIS A 22 4.76 -0.53 -0.36
N ALA A 23 4.41 -0.10 0.85
CA ALA A 23 3.50 1.01 1.13
C ALA A 23 4.11 1.99 2.13
N GLU A 24 3.98 3.28 1.85
CA GLU A 24 4.40 4.40 2.69
C GLU A 24 3.16 5.04 3.33
N ALA A 25 3.04 4.97 4.65
CA ALA A 25 2.02 5.70 5.39
C ALA A 25 2.33 7.20 5.45
N ILE A 26 1.37 8.03 5.04
CA ILE A 26 1.48 9.47 5.20
C ILE A 26 1.20 9.89 6.64
N LYS A 27 1.70 11.06 7.06
CA LYS A 27 1.56 11.56 8.43
C LYS A 27 0.11 11.78 8.88
N THR A 28 -0.79 12.11 7.96
CA THR A 28 -2.20 12.36 8.31
C THR A 28 -2.95 11.04 8.40
N LYS A 29 -3.65 10.83 9.51
CA LYS A 29 -4.54 9.68 9.71
C LYS A 29 -6.00 10.04 9.43
N GLN A 30 -6.81 9.02 9.19
CA GLN A 30 -8.26 9.14 9.05
C GLN A 30 -8.93 8.76 10.37
N GLY A 31 -9.85 9.59 10.87
CA GLY A 31 -10.63 9.25 12.06
C GLY A 31 -11.46 7.99 11.85
N THR A 32 -11.63 7.20 12.90
CA THR A 32 -12.51 6.04 12.95
C THR A 32 -13.13 5.92 14.32
N GLU A 33 -14.39 5.49 14.37
CA GLU A 33 -15.08 5.10 15.61
C GLU A 33 -14.94 3.60 15.88
N ASP A 34 -14.55 2.81 14.87
CA ASP A 34 -14.29 1.38 15.02
C ASP A 34 -12.84 1.14 15.44
N PRO A 35 -12.59 0.65 16.68
CA PRO A 35 -11.25 0.34 17.16
C PRO A 35 -10.56 -0.79 16.40
N LYS A 36 -11.30 -1.64 15.68
CA LYS A 36 -10.72 -2.73 14.85
C LYS A 36 -10.06 -2.22 13.58
N LEU A 37 -10.30 -0.96 13.20
CA LEU A 37 -9.71 -0.34 12.02
C LEU A 37 -8.39 0.38 12.34
N LYS A 38 -8.06 0.57 13.62
CA LYS A 38 -6.85 1.28 14.04
C LYS A 38 -5.60 0.75 13.32
N ASP A 39 -4.80 1.68 12.79
CA ASP A 39 -3.57 1.43 12.03
C ASP A 39 -3.72 0.60 10.73
N LYS A 40 -4.96 0.28 10.31
CA LYS A 40 -5.24 -0.32 9.01
C LYS A 40 -5.25 0.71 7.89
N VAL A 41 -5.08 0.25 6.67
CA VAL A 41 -5.12 1.09 5.46
C VAL A 41 -6.53 1.67 5.30
N ALA A 42 -6.69 2.97 5.52
CA ALA A 42 -7.95 3.68 5.32
C ALA A 42 -8.16 4.06 3.85
N LYS A 43 -7.09 4.50 3.18
CA LYS A 43 -7.15 4.94 1.79
C LYS A 43 -5.81 4.80 1.09
N VAL A 44 -5.84 4.41 -0.18
CA VAL A 44 -4.70 4.55 -1.10
C VAL A 44 -4.73 5.96 -1.69
N ILE A 45 -3.73 6.77 -1.33
CA ILE A 45 -3.55 8.13 -1.83
C ILE A 45 -2.87 8.11 -3.20
N ARG A 46 -1.99 7.13 -3.40
CA ARG A 46 -1.32 6.92 -4.67
C ARG A 46 -0.95 5.46 -4.84
N GLN A 47 -1.23 4.90 -6.00
CA GLN A 47 -0.78 3.55 -6.35
C GLN A 47 0.75 3.43 -6.33
N GLY A 48 1.20 2.22 -6.02
CA GLY A 48 2.59 1.81 -6.14
C GLY A 48 2.87 1.24 -7.52
N TYR A 49 4.16 1.07 -7.82
CA TYR A 49 4.62 0.44 -9.05
C TYR A 49 5.67 -0.63 -8.72
N ARG A 50 5.56 -1.77 -9.40
CA ARG A 50 6.45 -2.91 -9.25
C ARG A 50 6.84 -3.45 -10.61
N TYR A 51 8.04 -4.00 -10.71
CA TYR A 51 8.52 -4.69 -11.91
C TYR A 51 8.44 -6.19 -11.67
N ILE A 52 7.80 -6.94 -12.57
CA ILE A 52 7.73 -8.40 -12.51
C ILE A 52 9.02 -9.02 -13.05
N ILE A 53 9.66 -9.85 -12.22
CA ILE A 53 10.92 -10.55 -12.52
C ILE A 53 10.66 -12.06 -12.75
N GLY A 54 9.45 -12.54 -12.44
CA GLY A 54 8.98 -13.91 -12.66
C GLY A 54 7.65 -14.14 -11.94
N ASP A 55 7.12 -15.36 -11.99
CA ASP A 55 5.73 -15.67 -11.64
C ASP A 55 5.27 -15.18 -10.25
N ASP A 56 6.16 -15.13 -9.26
CA ASP A 56 5.88 -14.60 -7.91
C ASP A 56 6.93 -13.58 -7.40
N LYS A 57 7.85 -13.15 -8.27
CA LYS A 57 8.93 -12.24 -7.89
C LYS A 57 8.70 -10.89 -8.51
N PHE A 58 8.58 -9.88 -7.66
CA PHE A 58 8.52 -8.49 -8.08
C PHE A 58 9.53 -7.65 -7.32
N LYS A 59 9.97 -6.56 -7.95
CA LYS A 59 10.76 -5.50 -7.32
C LYS A 59 9.93 -4.23 -7.26
N ILE A 60 9.85 -3.62 -6.09
CA ILE A 60 9.17 -2.33 -5.94
C ILE A 60 10.01 -1.25 -6.64
N VAL A 61 9.41 -0.60 -7.62
CA VAL A 61 9.95 0.60 -8.28
C VAL A 61 9.56 1.83 -7.47
N ARG A 62 8.33 1.83 -6.95
CA ARG A 62 7.79 2.91 -6.15
C ARG A 62 6.74 2.39 -5.18
N THR A 63 6.84 2.75 -3.92
CA THR A 63 5.85 2.38 -2.91
C THR A 63 4.51 3.06 -3.17
N ALA A 64 3.43 2.37 -2.83
CA ALA A 64 2.12 2.99 -2.74
C ALA A 64 2.12 3.99 -1.57
N ARG A 65 1.35 5.08 -1.66
CA ARG A 65 1.13 5.99 -0.53
C ARG A 65 -0.24 5.75 0.06
N VAL A 66 -0.28 5.51 1.36
CA VAL A 66 -1.52 5.17 2.07
C VAL A 66 -1.76 6.12 3.24
N LYS A 67 -3.03 6.33 3.56
CA LYS A 67 -3.48 6.94 4.80
C LYS A 67 -3.99 5.83 5.70
N LEU A 68 -3.61 5.85 6.96
CA LEU A 68 -4.05 4.88 7.96
C LEU A 68 -5.20 5.44 8.80
N PHE A 69 -5.97 4.56 9.43
CA PHE A 69 -6.89 4.97 10.48
C PHE A 69 -6.15 5.36 11.76
N ALA A 70 -6.73 6.32 12.48
CA ALA A 70 -6.25 6.84 13.77
C ALA A 70 -6.22 5.77 14.87
#